data_AF-A0A507FQ57-F1
#
_entry.id   AF-A0A507FQ57-F1
#
_cell.length_a   1.000
_cell.length_b   1.000
_cell.length_c   1.000
_cell.angle_alpha   90.00
_cell.angle_beta   90.00
_cell.angle_gamma   90.00
#
_symmetry.space_group_name_H-M   'P 1'
#
loop_
_entity.id
_entity.type
_entity.pdbx_description
1 polymer ?
#
loop_
_entity_poly.entity_id
_entity_poly.type
_entity_poly.pdbx_seq_one_letter_code
_entity_poly.pdbx_strand_id
1 'polypeptide(L)'
;MDQRKSVRDALTDMVGFCPKDAIGWLYAARGFYKLKDYHSVIECVTPALRNERTKREGQHLLAFSFLQTGQTEAAAGAFFKSISYGNDTDWQPLVELFLDQPKLTLK
;
A
#
# COMPACT_ATOMS: atom_id res chain seq x y z
N MET A 1 9.30 8.12 -24.23
CA MET A 1 8.63 7.52 -23.06
C MET A 1 9.06 8.34 -21.87
N ASP A 2 8.14 9.03 -21.22
CA ASP A 2 8.46 9.87 -20.07
C ASP A 2 8.76 8.96 -18.87
N GLN A 3 9.93 9.11 -18.27
CA GLN A 3 10.36 8.26 -17.16
C GLN A 3 9.56 8.68 -15.91
N ARG A 4 8.86 7.74 -15.27
CA ARG A 4 8.11 8.03 -14.04
C ARG A 4 9.09 8.56 -12.98
N LYS A 5 8.83 9.78 -12.50
CA LYS A 5 9.59 10.42 -11.41
C LYS A 5 9.55 9.54 -10.16
N SER A 6 10.61 9.60 -9.35
CA SER A 6 10.59 8.96 -8.03
C SER A 6 9.53 9.61 -7.15
N VAL A 7 9.02 8.90 -6.13
CA VAL A 7 8.01 9.49 -5.24
C VAL A 7 8.55 10.69 -4.48
N ARG A 8 9.87 10.74 -4.25
CA ARG A 8 10.56 11.86 -3.59
C ARG A 8 10.55 13.12 -4.45
N ASP A 9 10.84 12.97 -5.74
CA ASP A 9 10.83 14.09 -6.69
C ASP A 9 9.40 14.58 -6.87
N ALA A 10 8.45 13.66 -7.01
CA ALA A 10 7.03 14.00 -7.11
C ALA A 10 6.52 14.77 -5.88
N LEU A 11 6.89 14.36 -4.67
CA LEU A 11 6.53 15.08 -3.44
C LEU A 11 7.22 16.45 -3.34
N THR A 12 8.48 16.54 -3.75
CA THR A 12 9.21 17.81 -3.78
C THR A 12 8.57 18.79 -4.76
N ASP A 13 8.16 18.33 -5.94
CA ASP A 13 7.52 19.16 -6.96
C ASP A 13 6.09 19.59 -6.57
N MET A 14 5.29 18.69 -6.00
CA MET A 14 3.88 18.96 -5.69
C MET A 14 3.69 19.76 -4.40
N VAL A 15 4.50 19.49 -3.37
CA VAL A 15 4.29 20.05 -2.03
C VAL A 15 5.54 20.71 -1.43
N GLY A 16 6.67 20.73 -2.15
CA GLY A 16 7.92 21.35 -1.66
C GLY A 16 8.59 20.58 -0.52
N PHE A 17 8.14 19.35 -0.24
CA PHE A 17 8.52 18.62 0.97
C PHE A 17 8.56 17.10 0.76
N CYS A 18 9.65 16.47 1.16
CA CYS A 18 9.78 15.02 1.25
C CYS A 18 9.69 14.56 2.73
N PRO A 19 8.79 13.62 3.07
CA PRO A 19 8.70 13.07 4.41
C PRO A 19 10.02 12.47 4.90
N LYS A 20 10.26 12.62 6.21
CA LYS A 20 11.48 12.12 6.89
C LYS A 20 11.19 11.01 7.89
N ASP A 21 9.94 10.85 8.31
CA ASP A 21 9.51 9.87 9.30
C ASP A 21 8.39 8.97 8.77
N ALA A 22 8.12 7.88 9.49
CA ALA A 22 7.15 6.87 9.07
C ALA A 22 5.71 7.43 8.98
N ILE A 23 5.37 8.38 9.85
CA ILE A 23 4.05 9.04 9.87
C ILE A 23 3.89 9.90 8.62
N GLY A 24 4.86 10.76 8.30
CA GLY A 24 4.82 11.57 7.09
C GLY A 24 4.75 10.73 5.82
N TRP A 25 5.48 9.61 5.77
CA TRP A 25 5.40 8.66 4.66
C TRP A 25 4.02 8.01 4.52
N LEU A 26 3.36 7.69 5.64
CA LEU A 26 1.99 7.18 5.62
C LEU A 26 0.99 8.24 5.10
N TYR A 27 1.15 9.51 5.47
CA TYR A 27 0.31 10.58 4.94
C TYR A 27 0.55 10.83 3.44
N ALA A 28 1.80 10.75 2.99
CA ALA A 28 2.11 10.78 1.57
C ALA A 28 1.43 9.62 0.82
N ALA A 29 1.53 8.40 1.35
CA ALA A 29 0.83 7.23 0.80
C ALA A 29 -0.69 7.46 0.68
N ARG A 30 -1.34 8.00 1.72
CA ARG A 30 -2.76 8.37 1.67
C ARG A 30 -3.07 9.42 0.61
N GLY A 31 -2.19 10.41 0.43
CA GLY A 31 -2.30 11.41 -0.61
C GLY A 31 -2.31 10.79 -2.01
N PHE A 32 -1.30 9.97 -2.31
CA PHE A 32 -1.23 9.25 -3.59
C PHE A 32 -2.40 8.28 -3.79
N TYR A 33 -2.90 7.65 -2.73
CA TYR A 33 -4.06 6.78 -2.80
C TYR A 33 -5.32 7.55 -3.24
N LYS A 34 -5.52 8.76 -2.72
CA LYS A 34 -6.60 9.66 -3.16
C LYS A 34 -6.45 10.09 -4.63
N LEU A 35 -5.21 10.24 -5.09
CA LEU A 35 -4.90 10.53 -6.50
C LEU A 35 -4.97 9.29 -7.40
N LYS A 36 -5.25 8.10 -6.84
CA LYS A 36 -5.24 6.80 -7.53
C LYS A 36 -3.89 6.44 -8.16
N ASP A 37 -2.79 7.03 -7.69
CA ASP A 37 -1.43 6.65 -8.09
C ASP A 37 -0.93 5.53 -7.18
N TYR A 38 -1.47 4.32 -7.39
CA TYR A 38 -1.21 3.15 -6.55
C TYR A 38 0.25 2.70 -6.57
N HIS A 39 0.97 2.95 -7.67
CA HIS A 39 2.40 2.67 -7.71
C HIS A 39 3.18 3.60 -6.76
N SER A 40 2.77 4.86 -6.64
CA SER A 40 3.40 5.79 -5.68
C SER A 40 3.01 5.45 -4.24
N VAL A 41 1.79 4.93 -4.01
CA VAL A 41 1.42 4.38 -2.70
C VAL A 41 2.36 3.26 -2.28
N ILE A 42 2.61 2.28 -3.15
CA ILE A 42 3.50 1.14 -2.86
C ILE A 42 4.93 1.61 -2.49
N GLU A 43 5.44 2.64 -3.16
CA GLU A 43 6.73 3.22 -2.82
C GLU A 43 6.70 3.95 -1.46
N CYS A 44 5.66 4.76 -1.21
CA CYS A 44 5.50 5.52 0.03
C CYS A 44 5.25 4.65 1.27
N VAL A 45 4.62 3.48 1.16
CA VAL A 45 4.33 2.65 2.34
C VAL A 45 5.58 1.95 2.88
N THR A 46 6.65 1.80 2.08
CA THR A 46 7.86 1.05 2.50
C THR A 46 8.50 1.61 3.79
N PRO A 47 8.71 2.94 3.94
CA PRO A 47 9.16 3.50 5.21
C PRO A 47 8.11 3.42 6.33
N ALA A 48 6.82 3.52 6.00
CA ALA A 48 5.72 3.43 6.98
C ALA A 48 5.59 2.04 7.61
N LEU A 49 5.94 0.97 6.88
CA LEU A 49 5.91 -0.40 7.39
C LEU A 49 6.99 -0.71 8.43
N ARG A 50 8.02 0.14 8.55
CA ARG A 50 9.13 -0.04 9.51
C ARG A 50 8.84 0.47 10.92
N ASN A 51 7.65 1.03 11.16
CA ASN A 51 7.28 1.61 12.44
C ASN A 51 5.96 1.03 12.96
N GLU A 52 5.94 0.61 14.22
CA GLU A 52 4.80 -0.04 14.88
C GLU A 52 3.52 0.80 14.83
N ARG A 53 3.62 2.13 14.89
CA ARG A 53 2.46 3.03 14.88
C ARG A 53 1.80 3.13 13.51
N THR A 54 2.52 2.83 12.44
CA THR A 54 2.05 3.03 11.06
C THR A 54 1.96 1.73 10.27
N LYS A 55 2.59 0.64 10.72
CA LYS A 55 2.63 -0.63 9.97
C LYS A 55 1.25 -1.19 9.67
N ARG A 56 0.29 -1.07 10.60
CA ARG A 56 -1.07 -1.56 10.42
C ARG A 56 -1.75 -0.87 9.25
N GLU A 57 -1.76 0.46 9.25
CA GLU A 57 -2.41 1.25 8.19
C GLU A 57 -1.62 1.22 6.88
N GLY A 58 -0.28 1.18 6.94
CA GLY A 58 0.57 1.03 5.78
C GLY A 58 0.36 -0.30 5.07
N GLN A 59 0.15 -1.39 5.82
CA GLN A 59 -0.09 -2.72 5.27
C GLN A 59 -1.46 -2.81 4.59
N HIS A 60 -2.48 -2.19 5.16
CA HIS A 60 -3.80 -2.04 4.55
C HIS A 60 -3.72 -1.30 3.20
N LEU A 61 -3.06 -0.13 3.17
CA LEU A 61 -2.87 0.62 1.92
C LEU A 61 -2.07 -0.17 0.87
N LEU A 62 -1.05 -0.93 1.30
CA LEU A 62 -0.28 -1.78 0.41
C LEU A 62 -1.17 -2.84 -0.26
N ALA A 63 -2.00 -3.52 0.52
CA ALA A 63 -2.88 -4.58 0.02
C ALA A 63 -3.86 -4.07 -1.05
N PHE A 64 -4.55 -2.97 -0.77
CA PHE A 64 -5.44 -2.34 -1.75
C PHE A 64 -4.69 -1.82 -2.97
N SER A 65 -3.47 -1.28 -2.81
CA SER A 65 -2.68 -0.80 -3.95
C SER A 65 -2.22 -1.94 -4.86
N PHE A 66 -1.88 -3.11 -4.29
CA PHE A 66 -1.63 -4.31 -5.09
C PHE A 66 -2.88 -4.79 -5.83
N LEU A 67 -4.03 -4.78 -5.17
CA LEU A 67 -5.31 -5.14 -5.79
C LEU A 67 -5.63 -4.23 -7.00
N GLN A 68 -5.50 -2.91 -6.82
CA GLN A 68 -5.77 -1.91 -7.86
C GLN A 68 -4.76 -1.95 -9.03
N THR A 69 -3.58 -2.55 -8.82
CA THR A 69 -2.57 -2.75 -9.87
C THR A 69 -2.58 -4.16 -10.44
N GLY A 70 -3.58 -4.98 -10.10
CA GLY A 70 -3.76 -6.34 -10.63
C GLY A 70 -2.78 -7.38 -10.05
N GLN A 71 -2.00 -7.03 -9.04
CA GLN A 71 -1.03 -7.91 -8.39
C GLN A 71 -1.71 -8.77 -7.32
N THR A 72 -2.59 -9.69 -7.73
CA THR A 72 -3.51 -10.38 -6.81
C THR A 72 -2.83 -11.29 -5.79
N GLU A 73 -1.77 -12.00 -6.17
CA GLU A 73 -0.94 -12.78 -5.22
C GLU A 73 -0.32 -11.88 -4.14
N ALA A 74 0.24 -10.75 -4.53
CA ALA A 74 0.82 -9.79 -3.60
C ALA A 74 -0.26 -9.14 -2.72
N ALA A 75 -1.45 -8.87 -3.27
CA ALA A 75 -2.58 -8.33 -2.53
C ALA A 75 -3.04 -9.32 -1.43
N ALA A 76 -3.19 -10.60 -1.75
CA ALA A 76 -3.60 -11.60 -0.77
C ALA A 76 -2.59 -11.74 0.39
N GLY A 77 -1.29 -11.83 0.07
CA GLY A 77 -0.25 -11.84 1.10
C GLY A 77 -0.25 -10.56 1.95
N ALA A 78 -0.50 -9.42 1.32
CA ALA A 78 -0.57 -8.15 2.01
C ALA A 78 -1.80 -8.02 2.91
N PHE A 79 -2.97 -8.49 2.49
CA PHE A 79 -4.19 -8.54 3.31
C PHE A 79 -4.02 -9.49 4.49
N PHE A 80 -3.48 -10.69 4.27
CA PHE A 80 -3.20 -11.65 5.34
C PHE A 80 -2.30 -11.03 6.44
N LYS A 81 -1.24 -10.33 6.02
CA LYS A 81 -0.36 -9.62 6.95
C LYS A 81 -1.07 -8.44 7.62
N SER A 82 -1.94 -7.73 6.91
CA SER A 82 -2.75 -6.62 7.44
C SER A 82 -3.69 -7.07 8.56
N ILE A 83 -4.35 -8.22 8.37
CA ILE A 83 -5.18 -8.88 9.37
C ILE A 83 -4.35 -9.26 10.61
N SER A 84 -3.13 -9.79 10.41
CA SER A 84 -2.24 -10.10 11.54
C SER A 84 -1.83 -8.87 12.37
N TYR A 85 -1.99 -7.66 11.83
CA TYR A 85 -1.80 -6.38 12.53
C TYR A 85 -3.10 -5.80 13.12
N GLY A 86 -4.22 -6.53 13.05
CA GLY A 86 -5.50 -6.17 13.63
C GLY A 86 -6.42 -5.34 12.71
N ASN A 87 -6.25 -5.42 11.38
CA ASN A 87 -7.21 -4.86 10.43
C ASN A 87 -8.30 -5.90 10.08
N ASP A 88 -9.30 -6.05 10.95
CA ASP A 88 -10.34 -7.08 10.77
C ASP A 88 -11.20 -6.86 9.51
N THR A 89 -11.30 -5.61 9.04
CA THR A 89 -12.02 -5.28 7.79
C THR A 89 -11.40 -5.91 6.55
N ASP A 90 -10.11 -6.28 6.62
CA ASP A 90 -9.36 -6.83 5.49
C ASP A 90 -9.64 -8.33 5.27
N TRP A 91 -10.38 -8.98 6.18
CA TRP A 91 -10.87 -10.34 5.97
C TRP A 91 -11.77 -10.44 4.73
N GLN A 92 -12.68 -9.50 4.55
CA GLN A 92 -13.62 -9.52 3.43
C GLN A 92 -12.90 -9.55 2.06
N PRO A 93 -12.03 -8.58 1.72
CA PRO A 93 -11.35 -8.60 0.41
C PRO A 93 -10.40 -9.79 0.25
N LEU A 94 -9.82 -10.33 1.34
CA LEU A 94 -9.02 -11.56 1.26
C LEU A 94 -9.88 -12.77 0.87
N VAL A 95 -11.04 -12.94 1.50
CA VAL A 95 -11.97 -14.03 1.19
C VAL A 95 -12.49 -13.91 -0.24
N GLU A 96 -12.89 -12.70 -0.66
CA GLU A 96 -13.33 -12.42 -2.03
C GLU A 96 -12.26 -12.80 -3.06
N LEU A 97 -10.99 -12.46 -2.81
CA LEU A 97 -9.87 -12.86 -3.68
C LEU A 97 -9.75 -14.38 -3.87
N PHE A 98 -9.94 -15.16 -2.80
CA PHE A 98 -9.87 -16.63 -2.88
C PHE A 98 -11.08 -17.26 -3.57
N LEU A 99 -12.26 -16.65 -3.43
CA LEU A 99 -13.46 -17.07 -4.15
C LEU A 99 -13.32 -16.81 -5.65
N ASP A 100 -12.81 -15.64 -6.02
CA ASP A 100 -12.60 -15.24 -7.41
C ASP A 100 -11.41 -15.95 -8.06
N GLN A 101 -10.40 -16.35 -7.27
CA GLN A 101 -9.20 -17.03 -7.74
C GLN A 101 -8.94 -18.32 -6.95
N PRO A 102 -9.66 -19.42 -7.26
CA PRO A 102 -9.54 -20.68 -6.50
C PRO A 102 -8.15 -21.34 -6.54
N LYS A 103 -7.27 -20.91 -7.46
CA LYS A 103 -5.88 -21.39 -7.58
C LYS A 103 -4.88 -20.56 -6.77
N LEU A 104 -5.33 -19.44 -6.20
CA LEU A 104 -4.49 -18.57 -5.38
C LEU A 104 -4.01 -19.32 -4.14
N THR A 105 -2.76 -19.08 -3.74
CA THR A 105 -2.20 -19.67 -2.52
C THR A 105 -1.47 -18.59 -1.73
N LEU A 106 -1.59 -18.63 -0.39
CA LEU A 106 -0.71 -17.86 0.49
C LEU A 106 0.62 -18.59 0.56
N LYS A 107 1.70 -17.91 0.20
CA LYS A 107 3.08 -18.40 0.38
C LYS A 107 3.68 -17.84 1.66
#